data_AF-A0A934UY65-F1
#
_entry.id   AF-A0A934UY65-F1
#
_cell.length_a   1.000
_cell.length_b   1.000
_cell.length_c   1.000
_cell.angle_alpha   90.00
_cell.angle_beta   90.00
_cell.angle_gamma   90.00
#
_symmetry.space_group_name_H-M   'P 1'
#
loop_
_entity.id
_entity.type
_entity.pdbx_description
1 polymer ?
#
loop_
_entity_poly.entity_id
_entity_poly.type
_entity_poly.pdbx_seq_one_letter_code
_entity_poly.pdbx_strand_id
1 'polypeptide(L)'
;MEILAKWVLPLALVGTLFTTGCTIQGKPEMHSSQDSDKPGQQVNPGLTWQKAKSDTQETEQQIADLIPKELVESVKQQSVGMLFQCSNGQHQWGGGTIVNLRQDSDFPAAIRTLEKHYQTAGGGYSVKVGDDAFGYLQLTLTTSRDDGEAYLVSTGLEKNQLNIDSRSPCFTLPEGVYPGGDF
;
A
#
# COMPACT_ATOMS: atom_id res chain seq x y z
N MET A 1 -31.84 -36.85 -29.64
CA MET A 1 -30.86 -37.84 -30.13
C MET A 1 -30.26 -37.22 -31.39
N GLU A 2 -29.28 -36.34 -31.21
CA GLU A 2 -28.68 -35.57 -32.30
C GLU A 2 -27.58 -36.37 -33.00
N ILE A 3 -27.51 -36.17 -34.32
CA ILE A 3 -26.85 -37.00 -35.30
C ILE A 3 -25.55 -36.31 -35.74
N LEU A 4 -24.44 -37.07 -35.61
CA LEU A 4 -23.23 -37.17 -36.47
C LEU A 4 -22.63 -35.91 -37.12
N ALA A 5 -21.30 -35.76 -36.97
CA ALA A 5 -20.37 -35.79 -38.11
C ALA A 5 -18.91 -35.93 -37.67
N LYS A 6 -18.27 -37.02 -38.12
CA LYS A 6 -16.83 -37.28 -38.09
C LYS A 6 -16.16 -36.56 -39.27
N TRP A 7 -14.94 -36.07 -39.09
CA TRP A 7 -13.92 -36.07 -40.15
C TRP A 7 -12.54 -36.41 -39.56
N VAL A 8 -11.84 -37.28 -40.27
CA VAL A 8 -10.57 -37.94 -39.94
C VAL A 8 -9.72 -37.92 -41.22
N LEU A 9 -8.39 -37.81 -41.04
CA LEU A 9 -7.25 -38.06 -41.98
C LEU A 9 -6.67 -36.86 -42.76
N PRO A 10 -5.41 -36.93 -43.29
CA PRO A 10 -4.30 -37.90 -43.06
C PRO A 10 -2.87 -37.30 -42.90
N LEU A 11 -1.95 -38.25 -42.69
CA LEU A 11 -0.48 -38.29 -42.63
C LEU A 11 0.37 -37.65 -43.77
N ALA A 12 1.57 -37.22 -43.34
CA ALA A 12 2.94 -37.47 -43.87
C ALA A 12 3.51 -36.74 -45.11
N LEU A 13 4.70 -36.14 -44.94
CA LEU A 13 5.99 -36.47 -45.62
C LEU A 13 7.10 -35.51 -45.10
N VAL A 14 8.22 -36.01 -44.53
CA VAL A 14 9.57 -36.15 -45.14
C VAL A 14 10.39 -34.86 -45.28
N GLY A 15 11.64 -34.88 -44.78
CA GLY A 15 12.76 -34.25 -45.49
C GLY A 15 13.77 -33.41 -44.70
N THR A 16 14.80 -34.09 -44.18
CA THR A 16 16.25 -33.81 -44.32
C THR A 16 16.92 -32.51 -43.82
N LEU A 17 18.01 -32.76 -43.07
CA LEU A 17 19.16 -31.96 -42.62
C LEU A 17 19.63 -30.79 -43.51
N PHE A 18 19.90 -29.65 -42.87
CA PHE A 18 20.96 -28.72 -43.26
C PHE A 18 21.81 -28.34 -42.04
N THR A 19 23.10 -28.66 -42.12
CA THR A 19 24.19 -28.09 -41.32
C THR A 19 24.50 -26.68 -41.83
N THR A 20 24.64 -25.69 -40.94
CA THR A 20 25.67 -24.61 -40.99
C THR A 20 25.43 -23.54 -39.92
N GLY A 21 26.50 -23.19 -39.21
CA GLY A 21 26.82 -21.80 -38.85
C GLY A 21 26.20 -21.20 -37.60
N CYS A 22 26.97 -21.17 -36.50
CA CYS A 22 26.91 -20.07 -35.55
C CYS A 22 27.25 -18.77 -36.29
N THR A 23 26.33 -17.82 -36.37
CA THR A 23 26.65 -16.40 -36.60
C THR A 23 26.03 -15.61 -35.45
N ILE A 24 26.89 -15.17 -34.54
CA ILE A 24 26.59 -14.13 -33.56
C ILE A 24 26.55 -12.82 -34.34
N GLN A 25 25.36 -12.36 -34.73
CA GLN A 25 25.22 -10.98 -35.18
C GLN A 25 23.81 -10.47 -34.91
N GLY A 26 23.71 -9.79 -33.78
CA GLY A 26 22.50 -9.15 -33.29
C GLY A 26 22.82 -8.65 -31.90
N LYS A 27 23.51 -7.50 -31.82
CA LYS A 27 23.54 -6.70 -30.60
C LYS A 27 22.07 -6.41 -30.28
N PRO A 28 21.50 -6.85 -29.14
CA PRO A 28 20.25 -6.27 -28.72
C PRO A 28 20.56 -4.80 -28.44
N GLU A 29 20.08 -3.92 -29.32
CA GLU A 29 19.88 -2.54 -28.96
C GLU A 29 18.97 -2.59 -27.74
N MET A 30 19.58 -2.29 -26.59
CA MET A 30 18.89 -2.08 -25.34
C MET A 30 18.03 -0.84 -25.56
N HIS A 31 16.84 -1.03 -26.14
CA HIS A 31 15.77 -0.06 -26.03
C HIS A 31 15.53 0.05 -24.53
N SER A 32 16.09 1.11 -23.96
CA SER A 32 15.63 1.65 -22.70
C SER A 32 14.16 1.97 -22.92
N SER A 33 13.29 1.02 -22.57
CA SER A 33 11.89 1.31 -22.37
C SER A 33 11.87 2.39 -21.31
N GLN A 34 11.67 3.64 -21.75
CA GLN A 34 11.28 4.74 -20.90
C GLN A 34 9.93 4.35 -20.31
N ASP A 35 9.96 3.65 -19.19
CA ASP A 35 8.80 3.43 -18.33
C ASP A 35 8.64 4.68 -17.45
N SER A 36 8.42 5.82 -18.12
CA SER A 36 8.45 7.15 -17.53
C SER A 36 7.19 7.92 -17.91
N ASP A 37 6.04 7.26 -17.86
CA ASP A 37 4.75 7.92 -18.12
C ASP A 37 3.65 7.44 -17.15
N LYS A 38 4.03 7.01 -15.94
CA LYS A 38 3.10 7.14 -14.81
C LYS A 38 3.21 8.60 -14.35
N PRO A 39 2.09 9.36 -14.25
CA PRO A 39 2.11 10.64 -13.56
C PRO A 39 2.78 10.43 -12.21
N GLY A 40 3.90 11.12 -12.00
CA GLY A 40 4.62 11.03 -10.74
C GLY A 40 3.71 11.46 -9.61
N GLN A 41 3.76 10.71 -8.52
CA GLN A 41 3.05 11.02 -7.28
C GLN A 41 3.27 12.50 -6.91
N GLN A 42 2.20 13.22 -6.55
CA GLN A 42 2.28 14.66 -6.31
C GLN A 42 3.16 14.95 -5.09
N VAL A 43 4.11 15.86 -5.31
CA VAL A 43 5.12 16.24 -4.33
C VAL A 43 4.72 17.57 -3.73
N ASN A 44 4.75 17.66 -2.40
CA ASN A 44 4.65 18.96 -1.73
C ASN A 44 6.08 19.51 -1.48
N PRO A 45 6.57 20.47 -2.28
CA PRO A 45 7.96 20.94 -2.23
C PRO A 45 8.35 21.63 -0.92
N GLY A 46 7.38 21.97 -0.05
CA GLY A 46 7.63 22.56 1.27
C GLY A 46 7.47 21.59 2.44
N LEU A 47 7.12 20.33 2.21
CA LEU A 47 6.90 19.35 3.28
C LEU A 47 8.24 18.82 3.78
N THR A 48 8.56 19.07 5.04
CA THR A 48 9.72 18.47 5.72
C THR A 48 9.36 17.10 6.29
N TRP A 49 10.34 16.24 6.51
CA TRP A 49 10.09 14.92 7.11
C TRP A 49 9.52 15.05 8.54
N GLN A 50 9.93 16.06 9.31
CA GLN A 50 9.40 16.32 10.65
C GLN A 50 7.92 16.71 10.60
N LYS A 51 7.55 17.58 9.65
CA LYS A 51 6.15 17.99 9.49
C LYS A 51 5.31 16.83 8.97
N ALA A 52 5.81 16.07 8.00
CA ALA A 52 5.17 14.86 7.49
C ALA A 52 4.88 13.86 8.62
N LYS A 53 5.90 13.55 9.44
CA LYS A 53 5.75 12.72 10.63
C LYS A 53 4.70 13.27 11.59
N SER A 54 4.83 14.54 11.98
CA SER A 54 3.94 15.15 12.98
C SER A 54 2.48 15.14 12.52
N ASP A 55 2.21 15.47 11.26
CA ASP A 55 0.85 15.51 10.71
C ASP A 55 0.26 14.11 10.58
N THR A 56 1.07 13.13 10.17
CA THR A 56 0.65 11.74 10.08
C THR A 56 0.35 11.17 11.47
N GLN A 57 1.19 11.44 12.46
CA GLN A 57 0.95 11.06 13.85
C GLN A 57 -0.31 11.74 14.43
N GLU A 58 -0.54 13.01 14.12
CA GLU A 58 -1.78 13.68 14.51
C GLU A 58 -3.01 12.96 13.92
N THR A 59 -2.94 12.58 12.65
CA THR A 59 -4.03 11.86 11.97
C THR A 59 -4.23 10.45 12.51
N GLU A 60 -3.16 9.71 12.83
CA GLU A 60 -3.26 8.42 13.52
C GLU A 60 -4.02 8.55 14.85
N GLN A 61 -3.71 9.59 15.64
CA GLN A 61 -4.39 9.84 16.90
C GLN A 61 -5.87 10.19 16.68
N GLN A 62 -6.19 10.99 15.65
CA GLN A 62 -7.57 11.28 15.27
C GLN A 62 -8.34 10.01 14.91
N ILE A 63 -7.72 9.08 14.17
CA ILE A 63 -8.33 7.77 13.86
C ILE A 63 -8.56 6.97 15.15
N ALA A 64 -7.59 6.93 16.05
CA ALA A 64 -7.70 6.22 17.32
C ALA A 64 -8.83 6.79 18.19
N ASP A 65 -8.98 8.10 18.24
CA ASP A 65 -10.00 8.80 19.03
C ASP A 65 -11.44 8.60 18.53
N LEU A 66 -11.60 8.17 17.28
CA LEU A 66 -12.91 7.81 16.70
C LEU A 66 -13.38 6.42 17.13
N ILE A 67 -12.50 5.59 17.68
CA ILE A 67 -12.87 4.27 18.19
C ILE A 67 -13.64 4.48 19.50
N PRO A 68 -14.80 3.81 19.70
CA PRO A 68 -15.59 3.96 20.90
C PRO A 68 -14.76 3.69 22.17
N LYS A 69 -14.74 4.66 23.09
CA LYS A 69 -13.84 4.64 24.27
C LYS A 69 -14.08 3.45 25.20
N GLU A 70 -15.31 2.94 25.21
CA GLU A 70 -15.70 1.74 25.94
C GLU A 70 -15.02 0.47 25.40
N LEU A 71 -14.56 0.45 24.15
CA LEU A 71 -13.81 -0.65 23.56
C LEU A 71 -12.31 -0.51 23.82
N VAL A 72 -11.81 0.68 24.14
CA VAL A 72 -10.38 0.98 24.24
C VAL A 72 -9.88 0.81 25.68
N GLU A 73 -8.77 0.08 25.82
CA GLU A 73 -8.01 -0.03 27.07
C GLU A 73 -6.84 0.98 27.08
N SER A 74 -6.06 1.04 26.01
CA SER A 74 -4.97 2.00 25.86
C SER A 74 -4.65 2.28 24.39
N VAL A 75 -4.03 3.44 24.15
CA VAL A 75 -3.51 3.84 22.84
C VAL A 75 -2.02 4.11 23.01
N LYS A 76 -1.20 3.54 22.12
CA LYS A 76 0.25 3.71 22.10
C LYS A 76 0.70 4.06 20.69
N GLN A 77 0.97 5.33 20.46
CA GLN A 77 1.59 5.81 19.23
C GLN A 77 3.11 5.57 19.26
N GLN A 78 3.66 5.11 18.15
CA GLN A 78 5.10 4.95 17.99
C GLN A 78 5.76 6.33 17.89
N SER A 79 6.78 6.56 18.72
CA SER A 79 7.52 7.84 18.72
C SER A 79 8.51 7.96 17.57
N VAL A 80 8.86 6.85 16.92
CA VAL A 80 9.78 6.78 15.78
C VAL A 80 9.16 5.92 14.68
N GLY A 81 9.51 6.22 13.44
CA GLY A 81 9.15 5.45 12.26
C GLY A 81 10.35 5.27 11.33
N MET A 82 10.06 4.83 10.11
CA MET A 82 11.05 4.60 9.06
C MET A 82 10.69 5.38 7.80
N LEU A 83 11.67 5.63 6.94
CA LEU A 83 11.43 6.18 5.62
C LEU A 83 11.23 5.07 4.58
N PHE A 84 10.17 5.20 3.80
CA PHE A 84 9.91 4.37 2.63
C PHE A 84 10.11 5.18 1.36
N GLN A 85 10.71 4.58 0.34
CA GLN A 85 10.91 5.26 -0.95
C GLN A 85 9.58 5.49 -1.67
N CYS A 86 9.46 6.68 -2.24
CA CYS A 86 8.47 7.03 -3.26
C CYS A 86 9.15 7.07 -4.64
N SER A 87 8.48 7.62 -5.64
CA SER A 87 9.09 7.89 -6.95
C SER A 87 10.20 8.95 -6.88
N ASN A 88 11.11 8.95 -7.85
CA ASN A 88 12.09 10.03 -8.06
C ASN A 88 13.00 10.35 -6.85
N GLY A 89 13.35 9.34 -6.05
CA GLY A 89 14.23 9.52 -4.89
C GLY A 89 13.58 10.22 -3.69
N GLN A 90 12.26 10.41 -3.72
CA GLN A 90 11.49 10.94 -2.60
C GLN A 90 11.22 9.87 -1.54
N HIS A 91 10.77 10.32 -0.39
CA HIS A 91 10.50 9.47 0.75
C HIS A 91 9.15 9.85 1.38
N GLN A 92 8.51 8.88 2.01
CA GLN A 92 7.41 9.08 2.93
C GLN A 92 7.84 8.55 4.30
N TRP A 93 7.36 9.19 5.36
CA TRP A 93 7.50 8.64 6.70
C TRP A 93 6.41 7.58 6.89
N GLY A 94 6.77 6.46 7.52
CA GLY A 94 5.80 5.46 7.95
C GLY A 94 6.04 5.07 9.40
N GLY A 95 4.94 4.92 10.13
CA GLY A 95 4.92 4.48 11.51
C GLY A 95 3.55 3.90 11.83
N GLY A 96 3.15 3.99 13.09
CA GLY A 96 1.82 3.58 13.46
C GLY A 96 1.46 3.77 14.92
N THR A 97 0.21 3.47 15.19
CA THR A 97 -0.40 3.52 16.51
C THR A 97 -1.05 2.19 16.84
N ILE A 98 -0.74 1.65 18.01
CA ILE A 98 -1.38 0.44 18.55
C ILE A 98 -2.52 0.88 19.46
N VAL A 99 -3.72 0.38 19.19
CA VAL A 99 -4.88 0.53 20.07
C VAL A 99 -5.13 -0.82 20.73
N ASN A 100 -4.87 -0.93 22.02
CA ASN A 100 -5.26 -2.09 22.81
C ASN A 100 -6.74 -1.96 23.14
N LEU A 101 -7.52 -2.92 22.67
CA LEU A 101 -8.92 -3.06 22.98
C LEU A 101 -9.09 -3.86 24.27
N ARG A 102 -10.17 -3.60 24.98
CA ARG A 102 -10.59 -4.40 26.12
C ARG A 102 -10.88 -5.83 25.67
N GLN A 103 -10.83 -6.76 26.62
CA GLN A 103 -11.15 -8.15 26.37
C GLN A 103 -12.52 -8.30 25.69
N ASP A 104 -12.58 -9.20 24.69
CA ASP A 104 -13.79 -9.56 23.95
C ASP A 104 -14.42 -8.39 23.15
N SER A 105 -13.65 -7.34 22.85
CA SER A 105 -14.10 -6.24 22.00
C SER A 105 -14.36 -6.69 20.56
N ASP A 106 -15.45 -6.18 19.97
CA ASP A 106 -15.83 -6.44 18.58
C ASP A 106 -14.98 -5.60 17.61
N PHE A 107 -13.87 -6.17 17.12
CA PHE A 107 -13.02 -5.56 16.07
C PHE A 107 -13.84 -5.12 14.85
N PRO A 108 -14.70 -5.98 14.25
CA PRO A 108 -15.60 -5.55 13.19
C PRO A 108 -16.49 -4.34 13.54
N ALA A 109 -16.93 -4.17 14.78
CA ALA A 109 -17.68 -2.97 15.19
C ALA A 109 -16.81 -1.69 15.16
N ALA A 110 -15.55 -1.78 15.57
CA ALA A 110 -14.61 -0.66 15.46
C ALA A 110 -14.41 -0.25 14.00
N ILE A 111 -14.17 -1.22 13.11
CA ILE A 111 -14.03 -0.97 11.66
C ILE A 111 -15.29 -0.34 11.07
N ARG A 112 -16.49 -0.85 11.37
CA ARG A 112 -17.76 -0.27 10.89
C ARG A 112 -17.96 1.17 11.36
N THR A 113 -17.52 1.49 12.58
CA THR A 113 -17.60 2.85 13.13
C THR A 113 -16.72 3.81 12.35
N LEU A 114 -15.46 3.42 12.10
CA LEU A 114 -14.50 4.19 11.31
C LEU A 114 -14.97 4.35 9.85
N GLU A 115 -15.39 3.26 9.22
CA GLU A 115 -15.92 3.27 7.85
C GLU A 115 -17.06 4.27 7.71
N LYS A 116 -18.06 4.19 8.58
CA LYS A 116 -19.21 5.09 8.58
C LYS A 116 -18.78 6.55 8.77
N HIS A 117 -17.84 6.82 9.67
CA HIS A 117 -17.32 8.17 9.88
C HIS A 117 -16.72 8.74 8.60
N TYR A 118 -15.75 8.05 7.99
CA TYR A 118 -15.05 8.56 6.82
C TYR A 118 -15.90 8.59 5.55
N GLN A 119 -16.89 7.70 5.40
CA GLN A 119 -17.86 7.78 4.30
C GLN A 119 -18.79 8.99 4.41
N THR A 120 -19.09 9.47 5.62
CA THR A 120 -20.06 10.56 5.84
C THR A 120 -19.41 11.93 6.00
N ALA A 121 -18.20 12.01 6.55
CA ALA A 121 -17.52 13.26 6.85
C ALA A 121 -17.06 14.05 5.60
N GLY A 122 -16.97 13.43 4.43
CA GLY A 122 -16.54 14.10 3.18
C GLY A 122 -15.08 14.58 3.19
N GLY A 123 -14.23 13.97 4.01
CA GLY A 123 -12.92 14.50 4.44
C GLY A 123 -11.72 14.22 3.54
N GLY A 124 -11.90 14.06 2.23
CA GLY A 124 -10.77 13.89 1.29
C GLY A 124 -10.09 12.51 1.29
N TYR A 125 -10.59 11.57 2.09
CA TYR A 125 -10.18 10.16 2.04
C TYR A 125 -11.17 9.33 1.22
N SER A 126 -10.63 8.50 0.33
CA SER A 126 -11.30 7.32 -0.19
C SER A 126 -11.22 6.21 0.84
N VAL A 127 -12.33 5.52 1.09
CA VAL A 127 -12.44 4.45 2.08
C VAL A 127 -12.60 3.12 1.35
N LYS A 128 -11.80 2.12 1.73
CA LYS A 128 -11.97 0.73 1.30
C LYS A 128 -11.95 -0.18 2.52
N VAL A 129 -12.93 -1.08 2.60
CA VAL A 129 -12.93 -2.17 3.58
C VAL A 129 -12.81 -3.50 2.83
N GLY A 130 -11.96 -4.39 3.32
CA GLY A 130 -11.73 -5.71 2.74
C GLY A 130 -10.68 -6.47 3.53
N ASP A 131 -10.16 -7.55 2.96
CA ASP A 131 -9.12 -8.33 3.61
C ASP A 131 -7.72 -7.79 3.28
N ASP A 132 -6.82 -7.84 4.25
CA ASP A 132 -5.39 -7.60 4.09
C ASP A 132 -4.70 -8.76 3.34
N ALA A 133 -3.38 -8.67 3.18
CA ALA A 133 -2.60 -9.70 2.48
C ALA A 133 -2.60 -11.08 3.19
N PHE A 134 -3.05 -11.14 4.44
CA PHE A 134 -3.11 -12.34 5.26
C PHE A 134 -4.55 -12.85 5.46
N GLY A 135 -5.55 -12.16 4.90
CA GLY A 135 -6.96 -12.53 5.01
C GLY A 135 -7.68 -11.95 6.23
N TYR A 136 -7.11 -10.95 6.90
CA TYR A 136 -7.74 -10.27 8.04
C TYR A 136 -8.46 -9.01 7.60
N LEU A 137 -9.59 -8.71 8.25
CA LEU A 137 -10.37 -7.50 7.98
C LEU A 137 -9.51 -6.25 8.18
N GLN A 138 -9.48 -5.38 7.17
CA GLN A 138 -8.75 -4.13 7.15
C GLN A 138 -9.62 -3.01 6.57
N LEU A 139 -9.50 -1.83 7.17
CA LEU A 139 -9.94 -0.57 6.60
C LEU A 139 -8.73 0.19 6.06
N THR A 140 -8.85 0.68 4.83
CA THR A 140 -7.82 1.47 4.16
C THR A 140 -8.38 2.85 3.85
N LEU A 141 -7.68 3.89 4.29
CA LEU A 141 -7.91 5.29 3.96
C LEU A 141 -6.79 5.78 3.04
N THR A 142 -7.14 6.37 1.90
CA THR A 142 -6.18 6.97 0.96
C THR A 142 -6.67 8.33 0.48
N THR A 143 -5.77 9.29 0.32
CA THR A 143 -6.16 10.61 -0.20
C THR A 143 -6.45 10.56 -1.71
N SER A 144 -7.22 11.52 -2.22
CA SER A 144 -7.43 11.69 -3.67
C SER A 144 -6.28 12.41 -4.38
N ARG A 145 -5.26 12.87 -3.66
CA ARG A 145 -4.18 13.74 -4.19
C ARG A 145 -3.05 12.97 -4.89
N ASP A 146 -3.10 11.63 -4.85
CA ASP A 146 -2.00 10.76 -5.28
C ASP A 146 -0.65 11.25 -4.72
N ASP A 147 -0.61 11.51 -3.40
CA ASP A 147 0.56 12.02 -2.68
C ASP A 147 1.24 10.92 -1.83
N GLY A 148 0.64 9.73 -1.76
CA GLY A 148 1.14 8.56 -1.02
C GLY A 148 0.56 8.36 0.34
N GLU A 149 -0.15 9.36 0.84
CA GLU A 149 -0.70 9.34 2.19
C GLU A 149 -1.75 8.23 2.29
N ALA A 150 -1.58 7.37 3.30
CA ALA A 150 -2.48 6.26 3.56
C ALA A 150 -2.47 5.86 5.02
N TYR A 151 -3.62 5.39 5.50
CA TYR A 151 -3.78 4.79 6.83
C TYR A 151 -4.49 3.45 6.69
N LEU A 152 -3.94 2.43 7.35
CA LEU A 152 -4.43 1.07 7.33
C LEU A 152 -4.80 0.69 8.76
N VAL A 153 -6.07 0.40 8.99
CA VAL A 153 -6.57 -0.07 10.29
C VAL A 153 -6.85 -1.56 10.18
N SER A 154 -6.06 -2.36 10.88
CA SER A 154 -6.08 -3.83 10.81
C SER A 154 -5.95 -4.44 12.21
N THR A 155 -6.11 -5.76 12.30
CA THR A 155 -5.80 -6.49 13.54
C THR A 155 -4.30 -6.42 13.85
N GLY A 156 -3.95 -6.13 15.09
CA GLY A 156 -2.57 -6.16 15.55
C GLY A 156 -2.02 -7.58 15.71
N LEU A 157 -0.73 -7.66 16.06
CA LEU A 157 -0.02 -8.94 16.23
C LEU A 157 -0.48 -9.72 17.46
N GLU A 158 -0.91 -9.01 18.51
CA GLU A 158 -1.43 -9.62 19.72
C GLU A 158 -2.96 -9.62 19.74
N LYS A 159 -3.54 -10.45 20.61
CA LYS A 159 -4.99 -10.47 20.79
C LYS A 159 -5.50 -9.11 21.25
N ASN A 160 -6.68 -8.74 20.77
CA ASN A 160 -7.34 -7.48 21.10
C ASN A 160 -6.53 -6.22 20.73
N GLN A 161 -5.66 -6.29 19.72
CA GLN A 161 -4.99 -5.10 19.19
C GLN A 161 -5.60 -4.68 17.86
N LEU A 162 -5.69 -3.36 17.68
CA LEU A 162 -5.76 -2.72 16.37
C LEU A 162 -4.42 -2.08 16.09
N ASN A 163 -3.95 -2.23 14.86
CA ASN A 163 -2.87 -1.42 14.33
C ASN A 163 -3.47 -0.34 13.43
N ILE A 164 -2.97 0.88 13.59
CA ILE A 164 -3.16 1.98 12.64
C ILE A 164 -1.79 2.21 12.02
N ASP A 165 -1.50 1.51 10.92
CA ASP A 165 -0.27 1.70 10.16
C ASP A 165 -0.45 2.89 9.21
N SER A 166 0.57 3.74 9.12
CA SER A 166 0.46 5.00 8.39
C SER A 166 1.60 5.21 7.40
N ARG A 167 1.30 6.00 6.38
CA ARG A 167 2.26 6.57 5.44
C ARG A 167 1.91 8.03 5.23
N SER A 168 2.89 8.91 5.37
CA SER A 168 2.74 10.34 5.11
C SER A 168 2.63 10.63 3.60
N PRO A 169 2.25 11.86 3.21
CA PRO A 169 2.57 12.35 1.87
C PRO A 169 4.09 12.28 1.61
N CYS A 170 4.47 12.09 0.35
CA CYS A 170 5.88 12.07 -0.03
C CYS A 170 6.52 13.46 0.03
N PHE A 171 7.79 13.47 0.42
CA PHE A 171 8.62 14.65 0.53
C PHE A 171 10.04 14.38 0.00
N THR A 172 10.75 15.46 -0.28
CA THR A 172 12.18 15.40 -0.62
C THR A 172 12.98 15.43 0.68
N LEU A 173 13.84 14.43 0.86
CA LEU A 173 14.73 14.38 2.01
C LEU A 173 15.83 15.45 1.85
N PRO A 174 16.16 16.24 2.88
CA PRO A 174 17.26 17.19 2.81
C PRO A 174 18.60 16.50 2.50
N GLU A 175 19.48 17.18 1.77
CA GLU A 175 20.82 16.67 1.49
C GLU A 175 21.57 16.34 2.80
N GLY A 176 22.32 15.24 2.78
CA GLY A 176 23.12 14.80 3.93
C GLY A 176 22.36 14.04 5.03
N VAL A 177 21.02 13.91 4.93
CA VAL A 177 20.25 13.06 5.85
C VAL A 177 20.32 11.60 5.40
N TYR A 178 20.74 10.71 6.29
CA TYR A 178 20.81 9.27 6.02
C TYR A 178 19.42 8.62 6.15
N PRO A 179 18.85 8.02 5.09
CA PRO A 179 17.46 7.54 5.09
C PRO A 179 17.20 6.27 5.91
N GLY A 180 18.25 5.58 6.36
CA GLY A 180 18.14 4.33 7.12
C GLY A 180 18.13 4.48 8.65
N GLY A 181 17.90 5.69 9.17
CA GLY A 181 17.79 5.95 10.61
C GLY A 181 16.37 5.80 11.16
N ASP A 182 16.22 6.11 12.45
CA ASP A 182 14.92 6.28 13.11
C ASP A 182 14.44 7.72 12.91
N PHE A 183 13.20 7.90 12.45
CA PHE A 183 12.63 9.22 12.12
C PHE A 183 11.48 9.62 13.02
#